data_AF-A0A7K3RAE8-F1
#
_entry.id   AF-A0A7K3RAE8-F1
#
_cell.length_a   1.000
_cell.length_b   1.000
_cell.length_c   1.000
_cell.angle_alpha   90.00
_cell.angle_beta   90.00
_cell.angle_gamma   90.00
#
_symmetry.space_group_name_H-M   'P 1'
#
loop_
_entity.id
_entity.type
_entity.pdbx_description
1 polymer ?
#
loop_
_entity_poly.entity_id
_entity_poly.type
_entity_poly.pdbx_seq_one_letter_code
_entity_poly.pdbx_strand_id
1 'polypeptide(L)'
;MRQGSRRASAFLARRSLATHRRAWAAVVVATGAAAALIGAFAFVIGSLLVAAPPVQRYAGADAVVAADQKVSYTAKPWGSEPRTATAYLPERARLDRSVLAAVAGADGVAEAVADDSVPVSTGDGRPAVGRSWPSAVLTRYELAEGRAPRDASEVVLDGSLAAGGPAPGEPVVLRADGTARTYTVSGIARTGHGGDAPPAVFFTEPRLTALAGHPGRIDAIGVVAEPGVPPGALRDAIGAVLPERSGVPGSDRGVRVLTGAERGEAERVDALGGRGDQLALLGSIGGTVLMVALLVIASTLSQAIHQRSGELALLRAVGASPRQLRSAIGREAGRVSAAAALLGGIGAVPLGLAMRSLLTTEPLPLPVPWWLPPASALTGGLLVALLARPVAMLAARSITRLRPAAALGAARADEPSEPGRFRTVAGVVLAFAGISSAGVATTQSGQAAGAAASGAAMSLVIAVALLGPRISRIALGVLGRPLRRVGGVSGFLAERAASAHTRRLATAFTPIVLVVAFVCVQLASGPTMERAAGQQASAALRADLVATGGGAGLPAGAA
;
A
#
# COMPACT_ATOMS: atom_id res chain seq x y z
N MET A 1 -36.65 -36.46 -0.12
CA MET A 1 -35.28 -36.77 -0.62
C MET A 1 -34.18 -35.77 -0.23
N ARG A 2 -34.36 -34.44 -0.31
CA ARG A 2 -33.29 -33.43 -0.01
C ARG A 2 -32.79 -33.40 1.45
N GLN A 3 -33.64 -33.71 2.45
CA GLN A 3 -33.21 -33.77 3.86
C GLN A 3 -32.35 -35.01 4.17
N GLY A 4 -32.69 -36.18 3.62
CA GLY A 4 -31.91 -37.40 3.79
C GLY A 4 -30.48 -37.29 3.22
N SER A 5 -30.33 -36.62 2.06
CA SER A 5 -29.00 -36.40 1.48
C SER A 5 -28.12 -35.46 2.31
N ARG A 6 -28.71 -34.47 3.01
CA ARG A 6 -27.97 -33.56 3.92
C ARG A 6 -27.49 -34.27 5.19
N ARG A 7 -28.31 -35.15 5.78
CA ARG A 7 -27.95 -35.92 6.99
C ARG A 7 -26.85 -36.95 6.71
N ALA A 8 -27.00 -37.77 5.68
CA ALA A 8 -26.01 -38.79 5.31
C ALA A 8 -24.64 -38.17 5.02
N SER A 9 -24.63 -37.06 4.28
CA SER A 9 -23.39 -36.38 3.95
C SER A 9 -22.76 -35.67 5.18
N ALA A 10 -23.54 -35.31 6.21
CA ALA A 10 -23.01 -34.68 7.44
C ALA A 10 -22.32 -35.71 8.35
N PHE A 11 -22.89 -36.91 8.39
CA PHE A 11 -22.36 -38.07 9.09
C PHE A 11 -21.02 -38.52 8.50
N LEU A 12 -20.95 -38.69 7.17
CA LEU A 12 -19.71 -39.06 6.47
C LEU A 12 -18.57 -38.07 6.77
N ALA A 13 -18.86 -36.77 6.77
CA ALA A 13 -17.87 -35.74 7.07
C ALA A 13 -17.34 -35.79 8.52
N ARG A 14 -18.14 -36.19 9.52
CA ARG A 14 -17.67 -36.27 10.92
C ARG A 14 -16.73 -37.47 11.14
N ARG A 15 -17.10 -38.64 10.65
CA ARG A 15 -16.31 -39.89 10.83
C ARG A 15 -14.95 -39.82 10.11
N SER A 16 -14.95 -39.10 9.02
CA SER A 16 -13.80 -38.82 8.17
C SER A 16 -12.71 -37.95 8.83
N LEU A 17 -13.11 -36.94 9.60
CA LEU A 17 -12.17 -36.06 10.32
C LEU A 17 -11.37 -36.82 11.39
N ALA A 18 -11.99 -37.81 12.03
CA ALA A 18 -11.35 -38.56 13.12
C ALA A 18 -10.23 -39.49 12.64
N THR A 19 -10.32 -39.99 11.41
CA THR A 19 -9.45 -41.03 10.83
C THR A 19 -8.23 -40.47 10.09
N HIS A 20 -8.35 -39.28 9.48
CA HIS A 20 -7.31 -38.69 8.61
C HIS A 20 -6.69 -37.40 9.18
N ARG A 21 -6.30 -37.43 10.46
CA ARG A 21 -5.84 -36.24 11.19
C ARG A 21 -4.63 -35.54 10.56
N ARG A 22 -3.68 -36.30 9.99
CA ARG A 22 -2.46 -35.73 9.37
C ARG A 22 -2.76 -34.95 8.07
N ALA A 23 -3.64 -35.49 7.22
CA ALA A 23 -4.04 -34.84 5.98
C ALA A 23 -4.81 -33.53 6.26
N TRP A 24 -5.72 -33.56 7.24
CA TRP A 24 -6.49 -32.39 7.64
C TRP A 24 -5.65 -31.37 8.42
N ALA A 25 -4.65 -31.78 9.20
CA ALA A 25 -3.72 -30.87 9.85
C ALA A 25 -2.96 -30.01 8.82
N ALA A 26 -2.50 -30.61 7.72
CA ALA A 26 -1.86 -29.85 6.63
C ALA A 26 -2.81 -28.81 6.01
N VAL A 27 -4.09 -29.18 5.82
CA VAL A 27 -5.12 -28.24 5.35
C VAL A 27 -5.35 -27.12 6.37
N VAL A 28 -5.43 -27.43 7.67
CA VAL A 28 -5.58 -26.41 8.74
C VAL A 28 -4.42 -25.44 8.73
N VAL A 29 -3.18 -25.92 8.69
CA VAL A 29 -1.98 -25.08 8.68
C VAL A 29 -1.95 -24.19 7.45
N ALA A 30 -2.12 -24.76 6.25
CA ALA A 30 -2.09 -24.00 5.01
C ALA A 30 -3.21 -22.94 4.95
N THR A 31 -4.42 -23.32 5.36
CA THR A 31 -5.60 -22.44 5.37
C THR A 31 -5.48 -21.36 6.44
N GLY A 32 -4.94 -21.70 7.61
CA GLY A 32 -4.71 -20.76 8.71
C GLY A 32 -3.62 -19.75 8.38
N ALA A 33 -2.52 -20.19 7.78
CA ALA A 33 -1.46 -19.31 7.31
C ALA A 33 -1.98 -18.35 6.22
N ALA A 34 -2.78 -18.86 5.27
CA ALA A 34 -3.44 -18.03 4.26
C ALA A 34 -4.37 -16.98 4.89
N ALA A 35 -5.22 -17.37 5.84
CA ALA A 35 -6.11 -16.46 6.54
C ALA A 35 -5.33 -15.40 7.36
N ALA A 36 -4.25 -15.79 8.04
CA ALA A 36 -3.38 -14.88 8.76
C ALA A 36 -2.73 -13.85 7.84
N LEU A 37 -2.20 -14.30 6.70
CA LEU A 37 -1.55 -13.43 5.73
C LEU A 37 -2.54 -12.46 5.08
N ILE A 38 -3.71 -12.94 4.63
CA ILE A 38 -4.76 -12.09 4.06
C ILE A 38 -5.24 -11.05 5.09
N GLY A 39 -5.44 -11.48 6.34
CA GLY A 39 -5.82 -10.58 7.43
C GLY A 39 -4.74 -9.54 7.75
N ALA A 40 -3.45 -9.92 7.71
CA ALA A 40 -2.34 -8.99 7.90
C ALA A 40 -2.27 -7.92 6.80
N PHE A 41 -2.48 -8.30 5.54
CA PHE A 41 -2.60 -7.32 4.44
C PHE A 41 -3.81 -6.40 4.63
N ALA A 42 -4.97 -6.96 5.01
CA ALA A 42 -6.16 -6.15 5.32
C ALA A 42 -5.92 -5.17 6.49
N PHE A 43 -5.14 -5.58 7.50
CA PHE A 43 -4.74 -4.73 8.62
C PHE A 43 -3.91 -3.53 8.14
N VAL A 44 -2.85 -3.76 7.37
CA VAL A 44 -1.96 -2.69 6.90
C VAL A 44 -2.66 -1.79 5.90
N ILE A 45 -3.45 -2.35 4.97
CA ILE A 45 -4.26 -1.56 4.03
C ILE A 45 -5.28 -0.72 4.80
N GLY A 46 -5.99 -1.30 5.77
CA GLY A 46 -6.96 -0.57 6.58
C GLY A 46 -6.32 0.54 7.41
N SER A 47 -5.13 0.29 7.98
CA SER A 47 -4.35 1.32 8.66
C SER A 47 -3.95 2.45 7.70
N LEU A 48 -3.46 2.12 6.51
CA LEU A 48 -3.07 3.09 5.49
C LEU A 48 -4.25 3.88 4.92
N LEU A 49 -5.46 3.30 4.87
CA LEU A 49 -6.71 3.98 4.48
C LEU A 49 -7.20 4.99 5.54
N VAL A 50 -6.77 4.86 6.78
CA VAL A 50 -7.12 5.81 7.87
C VAL A 50 -5.93 6.71 8.23
N ALA A 51 -4.72 6.39 7.76
CA ALA A 51 -3.52 7.17 8.02
C ALA A 51 -3.65 8.60 7.50
N ALA A 52 -3.42 9.57 8.36
CA ALA A 52 -3.26 10.97 8.02
C ALA A 52 -1.93 11.46 8.57
N PRO A 53 -1.23 12.37 7.88
CA PRO A 53 -0.05 13.01 8.45
C PRO A 53 -0.43 13.69 9.78
N PRO A 54 0.44 13.67 10.80
CA PRO A 54 0.14 14.31 12.07
C PRO A 54 0.05 15.83 11.87
N VAL A 55 -0.94 16.44 12.53
CA VAL A 55 -1.15 17.89 12.53
C VAL A 55 -0.26 18.48 13.63
N GLN A 56 0.82 19.16 13.24
CA GLN A 56 1.74 19.83 14.15
C GLN A 56 1.66 21.34 13.95
N ARG A 57 1.93 21.81 12.72
CA ARG A 57 1.92 23.24 12.36
C ARG A 57 0.53 23.87 12.54
N TYR A 58 -0.54 23.16 12.20
CA TYR A 58 -1.90 23.69 12.23
C TYR A 58 -2.70 23.24 13.45
N ALA A 59 -2.05 22.81 14.54
CA ALA A 59 -2.73 22.32 15.75
C ALA A 59 -3.62 23.37 16.46
N GLY A 60 -3.37 24.65 16.21
CA GLY A 60 -4.17 25.79 16.68
C GLY A 60 -5.24 26.27 15.71
N ALA A 61 -5.22 25.84 14.45
CA ALA A 61 -6.32 26.10 13.52
C ALA A 61 -7.52 25.18 13.84
N ASP A 62 -8.63 25.37 13.14
CA ASP A 62 -9.78 24.44 13.05
C ASP A 62 -9.96 23.94 11.61
N ALA A 63 -9.63 24.78 10.62
CA ALA A 63 -9.56 24.44 9.21
C ALA A 63 -8.28 24.99 8.55
N VAL A 64 -7.87 24.37 7.45
CA VAL A 64 -6.77 24.84 6.59
C VAL A 64 -7.26 24.88 5.15
N VAL A 65 -7.16 26.03 4.50
CA VAL A 65 -7.43 26.20 3.09
C VAL A 65 -6.10 26.14 2.34
N ALA A 66 -5.97 25.18 1.42
CA ALA A 66 -4.76 24.96 0.65
C ALA A 66 -5.09 24.72 -0.83
N ALA A 67 -4.16 25.04 -1.72
CA ALA A 67 -4.29 24.67 -3.12
C ALA A 67 -4.19 23.15 -3.29
N ASP A 68 -4.92 22.59 -4.25
CA ASP A 68 -4.77 21.18 -4.61
C ASP A 68 -3.35 20.93 -5.13
N GLN A 69 -2.65 20.01 -4.46
CA GLN A 69 -1.29 19.60 -4.82
C GLN A 69 -1.27 18.66 -6.03
N LYS A 70 -2.43 18.32 -6.58
CA LYS A 70 -2.57 17.49 -7.78
C LYS A 70 -2.60 18.35 -9.03
N VAL A 71 -1.72 18.06 -9.98
CA VAL A 71 -1.82 18.54 -11.34
C VAL A 71 -2.42 17.44 -12.23
N SER A 72 -3.47 17.79 -12.96
CA SER A 72 -4.02 16.93 -14.01
C SER A 72 -3.39 17.34 -15.34
N TYR A 73 -2.73 16.41 -16.02
CA TYR A 73 -2.19 16.63 -17.36
C TYR A 73 -2.70 15.55 -18.31
N THR A 74 -3.02 15.95 -19.53
CA THR A 74 -3.38 15.00 -20.58
C THR A 74 -2.09 14.56 -21.26
N ALA A 75 -1.70 13.31 -21.04
CA ALA A 75 -0.62 12.69 -21.77
C ALA A 75 -1.20 11.81 -22.87
N LYS A 76 -0.54 11.79 -24.04
CA LYS A 76 -0.78 10.80 -25.07
C LYS A 76 0.41 9.83 -25.09
N PRO A 77 0.37 8.74 -24.32
CA PRO A 77 1.37 7.69 -24.45
C PRO A 77 1.39 7.17 -25.89
N TRP A 78 2.56 6.76 -26.37
CA TRP A 78 2.70 6.30 -27.75
C TRP A 78 1.77 5.11 -28.02
N GLY A 79 0.90 5.22 -29.02
CA GLY A 79 -0.03 4.17 -29.42
C GLY A 79 -1.32 4.06 -28.59
N SER A 80 -1.61 5.00 -27.69
CA SER A 80 -2.89 5.05 -26.95
C SER A 80 -3.62 6.38 -27.13
N GLU A 81 -4.92 6.38 -26.81
CA GLU A 81 -5.71 7.60 -26.72
C GLU A 81 -5.17 8.52 -25.61
N PRO A 82 -5.29 9.85 -25.77
CA PRO A 82 -4.94 10.79 -24.71
C PRO A 82 -5.63 10.41 -23.40
N ARG A 83 -4.86 10.23 -22.34
CA ARG A 83 -5.37 9.98 -20.99
C ARG A 83 -4.99 11.12 -20.07
N THR A 84 -5.97 11.60 -19.32
CA THR A 84 -5.73 12.50 -18.21
C THR A 84 -5.10 11.71 -17.07
N ALA A 85 -3.87 12.07 -16.71
CA ALA A 85 -3.15 11.56 -15.56
C ALA A 85 -3.05 12.65 -14.49
N THR A 86 -3.06 12.25 -13.23
CA THR A 86 -2.86 13.15 -12.08
C THR A 86 -1.50 12.86 -11.47
N ALA A 87 -0.68 13.90 -11.25
CA ALA A 87 0.56 13.80 -10.49
C ALA A 87 0.51 14.74 -9.28
N TYR A 88 1.21 14.38 -8.21
CA TYR A 88 1.45 15.27 -7.09
C TYR A 88 2.64 16.17 -7.39
N LEU A 89 2.50 17.46 -7.06
CA LEU A 89 3.59 18.42 -7.17
C LEU A 89 4.57 18.20 -6.01
N PRO A 90 5.89 18.16 -6.29
CA PRO A 90 6.90 18.13 -5.23
C PRO A 90 7.02 19.49 -4.53
N GLU A 91 6.68 20.57 -5.23
CA GLU A 91 6.63 21.92 -4.68
C GLU A 91 5.22 22.25 -4.21
N ARG A 92 5.12 23.05 -3.13
CA ARG A 92 3.83 23.52 -2.61
C ARG A 92 3.11 24.37 -3.66
N ALA A 93 1.95 23.89 -4.12
CA ALA A 93 1.01 24.71 -4.84
C ALA A 93 0.52 25.87 -3.95
N ARG A 94 0.58 27.10 -4.47
CA ARG A 94 0.21 28.33 -3.76
C ARG A 94 -1.17 28.84 -4.17
N LEU A 95 -1.87 29.44 -3.22
CA LEU A 95 -3.15 30.14 -3.41
C LEU A 95 -2.93 31.58 -3.82
N ASP A 96 -3.92 32.18 -4.48
CA ASP A 96 -3.96 33.64 -4.64
C ASP A 96 -4.28 34.29 -3.29
N ARG A 97 -3.56 35.36 -2.93
CA ARG A 97 -3.75 36.03 -1.65
C ARG A 97 -5.13 36.69 -1.54
N SER A 98 -5.80 36.98 -2.65
CA SER A 98 -7.17 37.51 -2.68
C SER A 98 -8.20 36.58 -2.01
N VAL A 99 -7.92 35.27 -1.96
CA VAL A 99 -8.76 34.26 -1.30
C VAL A 99 -8.82 34.48 0.22
N LEU A 100 -7.78 35.07 0.83
CA LEU A 100 -7.75 35.32 2.28
C LEU A 100 -8.93 36.16 2.76
N ALA A 101 -9.27 37.22 2.02
CA ALA A 101 -10.37 38.11 2.39
C ALA A 101 -11.75 37.42 2.28
N ALA A 102 -11.92 36.55 1.29
CA ALA A 102 -13.14 35.76 1.14
C ALA A 102 -13.29 34.76 2.29
N VAL A 103 -12.21 34.05 2.66
CA VAL A 103 -12.22 33.09 3.77
C VAL A 103 -12.44 33.80 5.12
N ALA A 104 -11.85 34.98 5.32
CA ALA A 104 -12.06 35.78 6.53
C ALA A 104 -13.51 36.25 6.70
N GLY A 105 -14.26 36.42 5.61
CA GLY A 105 -15.66 36.82 5.62
C GLY A 105 -16.67 35.67 5.67
N ALA A 106 -16.21 34.41 5.75
CA ALA A 106 -17.11 33.26 5.79
C ALA A 106 -17.76 33.10 7.18
N ASP A 107 -19.01 32.64 7.19
CA ASP A 107 -19.75 32.42 8.44
C ASP A 107 -19.04 31.43 9.37
N GLY A 108 -18.92 31.77 10.66
CA GLY A 108 -18.28 30.94 11.68
C GLY A 108 -16.75 31.00 11.69
N VAL A 109 -16.13 31.88 10.90
CA VAL A 109 -14.69 32.17 10.94
C VAL A 109 -14.43 33.30 11.94
N ALA A 110 -13.67 33.01 13.00
CA ALA A 110 -13.23 34.03 13.95
C ALA A 110 -11.96 34.75 13.45
N GLU A 111 -11.04 33.99 12.87
CA GLU A 111 -9.77 34.53 12.36
C GLU A 111 -9.30 33.70 11.15
N ALA A 112 -8.85 34.36 10.09
CA ALA A 112 -8.20 33.73 8.95
C ALA A 112 -6.81 34.33 8.76
N VAL A 113 -5.79 33.46 8.74
CA VAL A 113 -4.38 33.86 8.76
C VAL A 113 -3.64 33.26 7.58
N ALA A 114 -2.95 34.09 6.82
CA ALA A 114 -2.04 33.63 5.78
C ALA A 114 -0.81 32.94 6.39
N ASP A 115 -0.50 31.76 5.90
CA ASP A 115 0.70 30.99 6.26
C ASP A 115 1.65 30.98 5.05
N ASP A 116 2.77 31.67 5.20
CA ASP A 116 3.90 31.66 4.28
C ASP A 116 5.14 31.13 5.00
N SER A 117 6.01 30.45 4.27
CA SER A 117 7.24 29.89 4.82
C SER A 117 8.47 30.30 4.02
N VAL A 118 9.51 30.74 4.74
CA VAL A 118 10.81 31.08 4.16
C VAL A 118 11.90 30.30 4.87
N PRO A 119 12.81 29.61 4.16
CA PRO A 119 13.96 28.99 4.79
C PRO A 119 14.87 30.07 5.38
N VAL A 120 15.20 29.96 6.66
CA VAL A 120 16.07 30.89 7.38
C VAL A 120 17.17 30.10 8.08
N SER A 121 18.34 30.68 8.26
CA SER A 121 19.35 30.13 9.17
C SER A 121 19.86 31.19 10.13
N THR A 122 20.25 30.80 11.34
CA THR A 122 20.97 31.72 12.23
C THR A 122 22.38 32.02 11.70
N GLY A 123 23.05 33.03 12.27
CA GLY A 123 24.45 33.34 11.97
C GLY A 123 25.38 32.14 12.13
N ASP A 124 25.09 31.28 13.12
CA ASP A 124 25.82 30.04 13.40
C ASP A 124 25.45 28.87 12.48
N GLY A 125 24.58 29.11 11.47
CA GLY A 125 24.17 28.10 10.50
C GLY A 125 23.07 27.14 10.96
N ARG A 126 22.43 27.39 12.11
CA ARG A 126 21.29 26.55 12.56
C ARG A 126 20.09 26.79 11.64
N PRO A 127 19.50 25.75 11.01
CA PRO A 127 18.34 25.91 10.15
C PRO A 127 17.09 26.24 10.96
N ALA A 128 16.25 27.10 10.40
CA ALA A 128 15.00 27.58 10.97
C ALA A 128 14.00 27.89 9.84
N VAL A 129 12.74 28.12 10.20
CA VAL A 129 11.72 28.55 9.24
C VAL A 129 11.19 29.93 9.63
N GLY A 130 11.36 30.88 8.72
CA GLY A 130 10.77 32.21 8.79
C GLY A 130 9.26 32.15 8.57
N ARG A 131 8.50 32.77 9.46
CA ARG A 131 7.03 32.84 9.44
C ARG A 131 6.53 34.21 9.89
N SER A 132 5.23 34.47 9.74
CA SER A 132 4.62 35.75 10.11
C SER A 132 4.13 35.65 11.55
N TRP A 133 4.26 36.70 12.35
CA TRP A 133 3.76 36.69 13.73
C TRP A 133 2.26 36.36 13.83
N PRO A 134 1.36 36.88 12.97
CA PRO A 134 -0.04 36.44 12.98
C PRO A 134 -0.21 34.92 12.88
N SER A 135 0.64 34.24 12.09
CA SER A 135 0.59 32.79 11.93
C SER A 135 1.05 31.99 13.16
N ALA A 136 1.49 32.66 14.24
CA ALA A 136 1.84 32.04 15.52
C ALA A 136 0.64 31.31 16.15
N VAL A 137 -0.57 31.86 15.97
CA VAL A 137 -1.83 31.26 16.48
C VAL A 137 -2.07 29.86 15.93
N LEU A 138 -1.65 29.60 14.68
CA LEU A 138 -1.88 28.32 13.99
C LEU A 138 -1.17 27.14 14.66
N THR A 139 -0.09 27.39 15.41
CA THR A 139 0.68 26.37 16.18
C THR A 139 0.59 26.62 17.68
N ARG A 140 -0.30 27.51 18.13
CA ARG A 140 -0.46 27.92 19.54
C ARG A 140 0.88 28.36 20.16
N TYR A 141 1.65 29.17 19.43
CA TYR A 141 2.79 29.84 20.01
C TYR A 141 2.29 30.91 20.97
N GLU A 142 2.77 30.85 22.20
CA GLU A 142 2.53 31.88 23.20
C GLU A 142 3.84 32.61 23.47
N LEU A 143 3.72 33.93 23.65
CA LEU A 143 4.86 34.75 23.96
C LEU A 143 5.27 34.51 25.42
N ALA A 144 6.46 33.96 25.62
CA ALA A 144 6.99 33.70 26.96
C ALA A 144 7.68 34.95 27.53
N GLU A 145 8.42 35.67 26.69
CA GLU A 145 9.21 36.84 27.08
C GLU A 145 9.17 37.91 25.99
N GLY A 146 9.25 39.19 26.38
CA GLY A 146 9.30 40.32 25.44
C GLY A 146 7.94 40.71 24.84
N ARG A 147 7.92 41.04 23.55
CA ARG A 147 6.73 41.48 22.79
C ARG A 147 6.74 41.00 21.33
N ALA A 148 5.56 41.03 20.71
CA ALA A 148 5.38 40.85 19.27
C ALA A 148 6.24 41.85 18.46
N PRO A 149 6.73 41.45 17.26
CA PRO A 149 7.54 42.32 16.42
C PRO A 149 6.66 43.43 15.82
N ARG A 150 7.12 44.68 15.88
CA ARG A 150 6.40 45.84 15.35
C ARG A 150 7.01 46.34 14.04
N ASP A 151 8.33 46.31 13.95
CA ASP A 151 9.09 46.83 12.82
C ASP A 151 9.78 45.71 12.03
N ALA A 152 10.18 46.02 10.79
CA ALA A 152 10.82 45.05 9.89
C ALA A 152 12.22 44.58 10.35
N SER A 153 12.83 45.27 11.32
CA SER A 153 14.10 44.91 11.96
C SER A 153 13.93 44.06 13.22
N GLU A 154 12.70 43.80 13.66
CA GLU A 154 12.40 43.02 14.86
C GLU A 154 11.94 41.61 14.50
N VAL A 155 12.35 40.64 15.33
CA VAL A 155 11.94 39.24 15.20
C VAL A 155 11.61 38.62 16.54
N VAL A 156 10.66 37.69 16.56
CA VAL A 156 10.43 36.81 17.71
C VAL A 156 11.05 35.45 17.41
N LEU A 157 11.86 34.94 18.35
CA LEU A 157 12.52 33.64 18.20
C LEU A 157 11.74 32.55 18.91
N ASP A 158 11.75 31.34 18.34
CA ASP A 158 11.38 30.13 19.08
C ASP A 158 12.32 29.93 20.28
N GLY A 159 11.76 29.53 21.42
CA GLY A 159 12.52 29.25 22.65
C GLY A 159 13.66 28.25 22.46
N SER A 160 13.54 27.31 21.53
CA SER A 160 14.61 26.37 21.18
C SER A 160 15.78 27.03 20.44
N LEU A 161 15.52 28.09 19.66
CA LEU A 161 16.57 28.90 19.02
C LEU A 161 17.22 29.84 20.02
N ALA A 162 16.43 30.40 20.94
CA ALA A 162 16.89 31.32 21.97
C ALA A 162 17.63 30.61 23.13
N ALA A 163 17.49 29.29 23.29
CA ALA A 163 18.19 28.52 24.30
C ALA A 163 19.73 28.62 24.12
N GLY A 164 20.40 29.34 25.02
CA GLY A 164 21.84 29.63 24.92
C GLY A 164 22.21 30.67 23.84
N GLY A 165 21.22 31.39 23.32
CA GLY A 165 21.36 32.43 22.31
C GLY A 165 20.94 33.82 22.84
N PRO A 166 20.58 34.75 21.93
CA PRO A 166 20.27 36.13 22.30
C PRO A 166 18.92 36.29 23.00
N ALA A 167 18.91 37.13 24.05
CA ALA A 167 17.72 37.48 24.83
C ALA A 167 16.89 38.61 24.16
N PRO A 168 15.65 38.88 24.60
CA PRO A 168 14.89 40.02 24.10
C PRO A 168 15.66 41.34 24.29
N GLY A 169 15.78 42.11 23.22
CA GLY A 169 16.56 43.35 23.11
C GLY A 169 17.93 43.18 22.45
N GLU A 170 18.44 41.95 22.35
CA GLU A 170 19.76 41.67 21.77
C GLU A 170 19.70 41.46 20.25
N PRO A 171 20.81 41.72 19.52
CA PRO A 171 20.88 41.47 18.09
C PRO A 171 21.04 39.98 17.78
N VAL A 172 20.38 39.52 16.72
CA VAL A 172 20.54 38.19 16.13
C VAL A 172 20.81 38.32 14.64
N VAL A 173 21.81 37.60 14.14
CA VAL A 173 22.08 37.52 12.70
C VAL A 173 21.24 36.39 12.12
N LEU A 174 20.44 36.71 11.11
CA LEU A 174 19.64 35.74 10.35
C LEU A 174 20.01 35.82 8.87
N ARG A 175 20.15 34.66 8.25
CA ARG A 175 20.35 34.54 6.80
C ARG A 175 19.03 34.11 6.18
N ALA A 176 18.57 34.90 5.22
CA ALA A 176 17.39 34.61 4.40
C ALA A 176 17.68 35.11 2.98
N ASP A 177 17.23 34.37 1.96
CA ASP A 177 17.45 34.72 0.55
C ASP A 177 18.96 34.95 0.25
N GLY A 178 19.81 34.06 0.77
CA GLY A 178 21.26 34.15 0.63
C GLY A 178 21.95 35.32 1.35
N THR A 179 21.21 36.27 1.94
CA THR A 179 21.75 37.47 2.59
C THR A 179 21.70 37.37 4.11
N ALA A 180 22.80 37.71 4.78
CA ALA A 180 22.85 37.85 6.24
C ALA A 180 22.38 39.26 6.63
N ARG A 181 21.42 39.36 7.54
CA ARG A 181 20.98 40.62 8.14
C ARG A 181 20.88 40.49 9.65
N THR A 182 21.19 41.58 10.34
CA THR A 182 21.02 41.68 11.80
C THR A 182 19.61 42.16 12.11
N TYR A 183 18.94 41.45 13.00
CA TYR A 183 17.62 41.78 13.55
C TYR A 183 17.73 41.93 15.07
N THR A 184 16.81 42.66 15.69
CA THR A 184 16.67 42.73 17.14
C THR A 184 15.64 41.72 17.61
N VAL A 185 15.97 40.90 18.60
CA VAL A 185 15.02 39.96 19.20
C VAL A 185 13.99 40.77 20.00
N SER A 186 12.74 40.86 19.56
CA SER A 186 11.70 41.58 20.32
C SER A 186 11.05 40.73 21.39
N GLY A 187 11.13 39.41 21.26
CA GLY A 187 10.57 38.45 22.21
C GLY A 187 10.93 37.00 21.90
N ILE A 188 10.55 36.12 22.81
CA ILE A 188 10.72 34.67 22.71
C ILE A 188 9.36 34.01 22.82
N ALA A 189 9.00 33.20 21.83
CA ALA A 189 7.77 32.43 21.82
C ALA A 189 8.05 30.96 22.12
N ARG A 190 7.16 30.32 22.88
CA ARG A 190 7.19 28.88 23.15
C ARG A 190 5.89 28.26 22.66
N THR A 191 5.98 27.01 22.22
CA THR A 191 4.80 26.20 21.93
C THR A 191 4.79 25.00 22.88
N GLY A 192 3.60 24.62 23.34
CA GLY A 192 3.40 23.39 24.11
C GLY A 192 3.52 22.12 23.26
N HIS A 193 3.63 22.25 21.94
CA HIS A 193 3.86 21.12 21.04
C HIS A 193 5.34 20.75 21.00
N GLY A 194 5.71 19.67 21.70
CA GLY A 194 7.01 19.00 21.54
C GLY A 194 6.99 18.13 20.29
N GLY A 195 7.45 18.66 19.16
CA GLY A 195 7.56 17.93 17.90
C GLY A 195 8.86 18.25 17.17
N ASP A 196 9.23 17.40 16.23
CA ASP A 196 10.45 17.47 15.40
C ASP A 196 10.40 18.59 14.33
N ALA A 197 9.52 19.59 14.51
CA ALA A 197 9.37 20.68 13.56
C ALA A 197 10.60 21.60 13.64
N PRO A 198 11.13 22.08 12.49
CA PRO A 198 12.22 23.04 12.51
C PRO A 198 11.78 24.30 13.25
N PRO A 199 12.66 24.88 14.08
CA PRO A 199 12.29 25.98 14.94
C PRO A 199 11.92 27.22 14.12
N ALA A 200 10.96 27.99 14.62
CA ALA A 200 10.42 29.13 13.90
C ALA A 200 11.13 30.45 14.24
N VAL A 201 11.22 31.33 13.25
CA VAL A 201 11.54 32.76 13.44
C VAL A 201 10.37 33.58 12.92
N PHE A 202 9.78 34.40 13.77
CA PHE A 202 8.62 35.19 13.42
C PHE A 202 9.00 36.62 13.05
N PHE A 203 8.63 37.01 11.84
CA PHE A 203 8.76 38.36 11.30
C PHE A 203 7.40 39.06 11.31
N THR A 204 7.40 40.37 11.07
CA THR A 204 6.17 41.08 10.67
C THR A 204 5.66 40.53 9.33
N GLU A 205 4.34 40.52 9.12
CA GLU A 205 3.73 39.99 7.90
C GLU A 205 4.22 40.69 6.61
N PRO A 206 4.37 42.03 6.56
CA PRO A 206 4.94 42.68 5.38
C PRO A 206 6.39 42.25 5.11
N ARG A 207 7.18 42.04 6.17
CA ARG A 207 8.59 41.63 6.04
C ARG A 207 8.71 40.20 5.53
N LEU A 208 7.92 39.27 6.07
CA LEU A 208 7.91 37.89 5.59
C LEU A 208 7.44 37.82 4.13
N THR A 209 6.36 38.54 3.79
CA THR A 209 5.84 38.61 2.42
C THR A 209 6.94 39.02 1.43
N ALA A 210 7.74 40.04 1.79
CA ALA A 210 8.85 40.50 0.97
C ALA A 210 9.95 39.44 0.86
N LEU A 211 10.25 38.72 1.94
CA LEU A 211 11.24 37.63 1.96
C LEU A 211 10.80 36.39 1.18
N ALA A 212 9.49 36.11 1.13
CA ALA A 212 8.93 34.99 0.39
C ALA A 212 9.05 35.17 -1.14
N GLY A 213 9.12 36.42 -1.62
CA GLY A 213 9.34 36.72 -3.04
C GLY A 213 8.09 36.57 -3.93
N HIS A 214 6.91 36.32 -3.34
CA HIS A 214 5.65 36.16 -4.07
C HIS A 214 4.48 36.87 -3.37
N PRO A 215 4.42 38.21 -3.40
CA PRO A 215 3.46 38.99 -2.59
C PRO A 215 1.98 38.76 -2.91
N GLY A 216 1.66 38.27 -4.12
CA GLY A 216 0.30 37.94 -4.55
C GLY A 216 -0.13 36.49 -4.26
N ARG A 217 0.76 35.65 -3.72
CA ARG A 217 0.46 34.23 -3.47
C ARG A 217 0.86 33.79 -2.07
N ILE A 218 0.09 32.87 -1.50
CA ILE A 218 0.31 32.33 -0.16
C ILE A 218 0.37 30.80 -0.17
N ASP A 219 1.13 30.20 0.74
CA ASP A 219 1.26 28.73 0.79
C ASP A 219 -0.03 28.07 1.30
N ALA A 220 -0.64 28.61 2.35
CA ALA A 220 -1.93 28.16 2.89
C ALA A 220 -2.64 29.28 3.69
N ILE A 221 -3.91 29.06 4.02
CA ILE A 221 -4.66 29.90 4.98
C ILE A 221 -5.07 29.00 6.15
N GLY A 222 -4.63 29.34 7.35
CA GLY A 222 -5.13 28.73 8.58
C GLY A 222 -6.35 29.48 9.09
N VAL A 223 -7.37 28.76 9.54
CA VAL A 223 -8.64 29.34 9.98
C VAL A 223 -8.93 28.90 11.41
N VAL A 224 -9.22 29.86 12.28
CA VAL A 224 -9.72 29.66 13.65
C VAL A 224 -11.22 29.90 13.64
N ALA A 225 -11.98 28.94 14.12
CA ALA A 225 -13.43 28.99 14.13
C ALA A 225 -13.96 29.79 15.32
N GLU A 226 -15.17 30.33 15.19
CA GLU A 226 -15.90 30.81 16.35
C GLU A 226 -16.23 29.67 17.33
N PRO A 227 -16.30 29.94 18.65
CA PRO A 227 -16.63 28.93 19.64
C PRO A 227 -17.95 28.22 19.34
N GLY A 228 -17.92 26.89 19.23
CA GLY A 228 -19.11 26.05 19.04
C GLY A 228 -19.44 25.70 17.58
N VAL A 229 -18.69 26.20 16.60
CA VAL A 229 -18.88 25.83 15.19
C VAL A 229 -18.32 24.42 14.92
N PRO A 230 -19.13 23.47 14.41
CA PRO A 230 -18.63 22.14 14.10
C PRO A 230 -17.75 22.16 12.84
N PRO A 231 -16.68 21.34 12.75
CA PRO A 231 -15.74 21.36 11.62
C PRO A 231 -16.38 21.12 10.24
N GLY A 232 -17.49 20.37 10.20
CA GLY A 232 -18.24 20.14 8.97
C GLY A 232 -18.94 21.40 8.45
N ALA A 233 -19.62 22.14 9.34
CA ALA A 233 -20.29 23.39 8.97
C ALA A 233 -19.27 24.46 8.56
N LEU A 234 -18.14 24.54 9.26
CA LEU A 234 -17.04 25.44 8.89
C LEU A 234 -16.49 25.13 7.48
N ARG A 235 -16.29 23.85 7.17
CA ARG A 235 -15.85 23.42 5.84
C ARG A 235 -16.83 23.88 4.76
N ASP A 236 -18.13 23.70 4.99
CA ASP A 236 -19.17 24.03 4.02
C ASP A 236 -19.30 25.56 3.84
N ALA A 237 -19.23 26.33 4.93
CA ALA A 237 -19.25 27.79 4.91
C ALA A 237 -18.06 28.39 4.13
N ILE A 238 -16.85 27.89 4.40
CA ILE A 238 -15.66 28.31 3.65
C ILE A 238 -15.76 27.84 2.19
N GLY A 239 -16.25 26.63 1.94
CA GLY A 239 -16.46 26.09 0.60
C GLY A 239 -17.37 26.97 -0.27
N ALA A 240 -18.38 27.60 0.32
CA ALA A 240 -19.34 28.45 -0.38
C ALA A 240 -18.77 29.80 -0.86
N VAL A 241 -17.72 30.31 -0.21
CA VAL A 241 -17.08 31.59 -0.56
C VAL A 241 -15.87 31.43 -1.48
N LEU A 242 -15.40 30.19 -1.69
CA LEU A 242 -14.28 29.91 -2.57
C LEU A 242 -14.73 29.96 -4.04
N PRO A 243 -13.87 30.49 -4.94
CA PRO A 243 -14.20 30.52 -6.37
C PRO A 243 -14.46 29.10 -6.88
N GLU A 244 -15.56 28.92 -7.62
CA GLU A 244 -15.92 27.63 -8.22
C GLU A 244 -14.76 27.08 -9.05
N ARG A 245 -14.68 25.75 -9.14
CA ARG A 245 -13.81 25.05 -10.09
C ARG A 245 -14.07 25.57 -11.50
N SER A 246 -13.24 26.48 -12.00
CA SER A 246 -13.23 26.90 -13.39
C SER A 246 -13.01 25.64 -14.25
N GLY A 247 -14.04 25.17 -14.95
CA GLY A 247 -13.98 23.98 -15.81
C GLY A 247 -13.03 24.07 -17.03
N VAL A 248 -12.00 24.92 -16.98
CA VAL A 248 -10.96 25.08 -17.99
C VAL A 248 -9.84 24.05 -17.76
N PRO A 249 -9.58 23.14 -18.73
CA PRO A 249 -8.49 22.18 -18.64
C PRO A 249 -7.13 22.91 -18.53
N GLY A 250 -6.47 22.81 -17.38
CA GLY A 250 -5.09 23.28 -17.18
C GLY A 250 -4.91 24.58 -16.40
N SER A 251 -5.97 25.35 -16.09
CA SER A 251 -5.86 26.60 -15.31
C SER A 251 -6.57 26.56 -13.96
N ASP A 252 -7.14 25.43 -13.57
CA ASP A 252 -8.02 25.32 -12.41
C ASP A 252 -7.39 24.45 -11.31
N ARG A 253 -6.53 25.08 -10.52
CA ARG A 253 -6.05 24.46 -9.27
C ARG A 253 -7.18 24.59 -8.26
N GLY A 254 -7.95 23.52 -8.09
CA GLY A 254 -9.02 23.50 -7.09
C GLY A 254 -8.50 23.88 -5.70
N VAL A 255 -9.29 24.63 -4.94
CA VAL A 255 -8.99 24.94 -3.54
C VAL A 255 -9.59 23.85 -2.66
N ARG A 256 -8.85 23.37 -1.67
CA ARG A 256 -9.31 22.36 -0.70
C ARG A 256 -9.44 22.98 0.69
N VAL A 257 -10.53 22.64 1.38
CA VAL A 257 -10.75 22.99 2.80
C VAL A 257 -10.58 21.74 3.65
N LEU A 258 -9.49 21.70 4.39
CA LEU A 258 -9.05 20.56 5.21
C LEU A 258 -9.44 20.80 6.66
N THR A 259 -10.09 19.83 7.30
CA THR A 259 -10.48 19.91 8.72
C THR A 259 -10.08 18.64 9.47
N GLY A 260 -10.03 18.71 10.79
CA GLY A 260 -9.64 17.55 11.61
C GLY A 260 -8.22 17.05 11.28
N ALA A 261 -8.08 15.74 11.02
CA ALA A 261 -6.79 15.12 10.70
C ALA A 261 -6.30 15.42 9.27
N GLU A 262 -7.18 15.84 8.36
CA GLU A 262 -6.80 16.16 6.97
C GLU A 262 -5.88 17.39 6.89
N ARG A 263 -5.84 18.23 7.93
CA ARG A 263 -4.95 19.41 7.96
C ARG A 263 -3.47 19.05 7.86
N GLY A 264 -3.09 17.85 8.31
CA GLY A 264 -1.72 17.35 8.17
C GLY A 264 -1.32 17.16 6.71
N GLU A 265 -2.29 17.00 5.79
CA GLU A 265 -2.04 16.93 4.34
C GLU A 265 -1.45 18.25 3.81
N ALA A 266 -1.81 19.40 4.38
CA ALA A 266 -1.22 20.70 4.02
C ALA A 266 0.18 20.92 4.66
N GLU A 267 0.53 20.17 5.70
CA GLU A 267 1.86 20.24 6.32
C GLU A 267 2.88 19.40 5.55
N ARG A 268 2.48 18.19 5.14
CA ARG A 268 3.37 17.21 4.49
C ARG A 268 2.88 16.86 3.08
N VAL A 269 3.17 17.73 2.12
CA VAL A 269 2.81 17.53 0.71
C VAL A 269 3.40 16.23 0.13
N ASP A 270 4.62 15.86 0.54
CA ASP A 270 5.29 14.62 0.11
C ASP A 270 4.53 13.35 0.53
N ALA A 271 3.87 13.37 1.69
CA ALA A 271 3.13 12.23 2.20
C ALA A 271 1.89 11.92 1.36
N LEU A 272 1.33 12.93 0.67
CA LEU A 272 0.12 12.76 -0.15
C LEU A 272 0.38 11.93 -1.41
N GLY A 273 1.53 12.15 -2.06
CA GLY A 273 1.95 11.36 -3.21
C GLY A 273 2.28 9.92 -2.83
N GLY A 274 3.05 9.75 -1.76
CA GLY A 274 3.48 8.42 -1.29
C GLY A 274 2.32 7.50 -0.90
N ARG A 275 1.26 8.03 -0.28
CA ARG A 275 0.13 7.21 0.20
C ARG A 275 -0.62 6.50 -0.93
N GLY A 276 -0.88 7.19 -2.03
CA GLY A 276 -1.60 6.62 -3.19
C GLY A 276 -0.81 5.51 -3.85
N ASP A 277 0.47 5.74 -4.09
CA ASP A 277 1.38 4.76 -4.69
C ASP A 277 1.59 3.55 -3.77
N GLN A 278 1.70 3.77 -2.46
CA GLN A 278 1.82 2.70 -1.47
C GLN A 278 0.54 1.86 -1.37
N LEU A 279 -0.64 2.47 -1.47
CA LEU A 279 -1.92 1.73 -1.55
C LEU A 279 -2.00 0.88 -2.83
N ALA A 280 -1.60 1.43 -3.98
CA ALA A 280 -1.60 0.70 -5.24
C ALA A 280 -0.63 -0.48 -5.22
N LEU A 281 0.58 -0.27 -4.69
CA LEU A 281 1.58 -1.31 -4.50
C LEU A 281 1.06 -2.40 -3.56
N LEU A 282 0.60 -2.02 -2.35
CA LEU A 282 0.16 -2.99 -1.34
C LEU A 282 -1.10 -3.75 -1.78
N GLY A 283 -1.99 -3.10 -2.53
CA GLY A 283 -3.15 -3.72 -3.16
C GLY A 283 -2.74 -4.75 -4.23
N SER A 284 -1.77 -4.43 -5.08
CA SER A 284 -1.22 -5.35 -6.09
C SER A 284 -0.58 -6.59 -5.45
N ILE A 285 0.26 -6.38 -4.42
CA ILE A 285 0.89 -7.47 -3.67
C ILE A 285 -0.19 -8.31 -2.97
N GLY A 286 -1.13 -7.67 -2.27
CA GLY A 286 -2.22 -8.33 -1.57
C GLY A 286 -3.11 -9.17 -2.49
N GLY A 287 -3.42 -8.67 -3.69
CA GLY A 287 -4.15 -9.43 -4.71
C GLY A 287 -3.40 -10.67 -5.20
N THR A 288 -2.08 -10.56 -5.40
CA THR A 288 -1.24 -11.68 -5.80
C THR A 288 -1.11 -12.72 -4.68
N VAL A 289 -0.92 -12.26 -3.44
CA VAL A 289 -0.90 -13.11 -2.24
C VAL A 289 -2.21 -13.88 -2.10
N LEU A 290 -3.36 -13.22 -2.27
CA LEU A 290 -4.67 -13.86 -2.23
C LEU A 290 -4.77 -14.97 -3.30
N MET A 291 -4.34 -14.69 -4.52
CA MET A 291 -4.34 -15.66 -5.61
C MET A 291 -3.46 -16.89 -5.29
N VAL A 292 -2.21 -16.66 -4.84
CA VAL A 292 -1.28 -17.73 -4.46
C VAL A 292 -1.85 -18.56 -3.29
N ALA A 293 -2.40 -17.90 -2.28
CA ALA A 293 -3.05 -18.56 -1.14
C ALA A 293 -4.18 -19.49 -1.59
N LEU A 294 -5.02 -19.06 -2.53
CA LEU A 294 -6.10 -19.89 -3.07
C LEU A 294 -5.57 -21.11 -3.84
N LEU A 295 -4.49 -20.94 -4.60
CA LEU A 295 -3.84 -22.04 -5.32
C LEU A 295 -3.23 -23.05 -4.34
N VAL A 296 -2.56 -22.59 -3.29
CA VAL A 296 -2.01 -23.44 -2.23
C VAL A 296 -3.14 -24.21 -1.53
N ILE A 297 -4.21 -23.52 -1.09
CA ILE A 297 -5.37 -24.17 -0.45
C ILE A 297 -5.99 -25.23 -1.38
N ALA A 298 -6.20 -24.89 -2.66
CA ALA A 298 -6.75 -25.81 -3.64
C ALA A 298 -5.86 -27.06 -3.84
N SER A 299 -4.55 -26.86 -3.89
CA SER A 299 -3.58 -27.95 -4.05
C SER A 299 -3.53 -28.86 -2.83
N THR A 300 -3.54 -28.30 -1.61
CA THR A 300 -3.52 -29.04 -0.35
C THR A 300 -4.82 -29.80 -0.16
N LEU A 301 -5.98 -29.18 -0.45
CA LEU A 301 -7.27 -29.86 -0.43
C LEU A 301 -7.33 -30.99 -1.46
N SER A 302 -6.84 -30.74 -2.68
CA SER A 302 -6.74 -31.78 -3.71
C SER A 302 -5.92 -32.97 -3.20
N GLN A 303 -4.73 -32.73 -2.64
CA GLN A 303 -3.87 -33.76 -2.11
C GLN A 303 -4.51 -34.54 -0.96
N ALA A 304 -5.15 -33.85 -0.01
CA ALA A 304 -5.87 -34.47 1.11
C ALA A 304 -7.03 -35.37 0.62
N ILE A 305 -7.72 -34.98 -0.44
CA ILE A 305 -8.79 -35.79 -1.05
C ILE A 305 -8.18 -36.98 -1.83
N HIS A 306 -7.07 -36.80 -2.54
CA HIS A 306 -6.41 -37.88 -3.29
C HIS A 306 -5.92 -39.02 -2.39
N GLN A 307 -5.38 -38.70 -1.21
CA GLN A 307 -5.00 -39.70 -0.20
C GLN A 307 -6.15 -40.61 0.23
N ARG A 308 -7.40 -40.19 -0.02
CA ARG A 308 -8.63 -40.86 0.38
C ARG A 308 -9.48 -41.34 -0.79
N SER A 309 -8.94 -41.27 -1.99
CA SER A 309 -9.62 -41.68 -3.23
C SER A 309 -10.15 -43.12 -3.19
N GLY A 310 -9.44 -44.04 -2.51
CA GLY A 310 -9.89 -45.41 -2.28
C GLY A 310 -11.19 -45.51 -1.47
N GLU A 311 -11.32 -44.74 -0.38
CA GLU A 311 -12.55 -44.69 0.43
C GLU A 311 -13.72 -44.14 -0.38
N LEU A 312 -13.46 -43.08 -1.15
CA LEU A 312 -14.47 -42.44 -1.99
C LEU A 312 -14.94 -43.37 -3.11
N ALA A 313 -14.04 -44.21 -3.64
CA ALA A 313 -14.36 -45.24 -4.63
C ALA A 313 -15.21 -46.36 -4.03
N LEU A 314 -14.88 -46.84 -2.82
CA LEU A 314 -15.67 -47.82 -2.09
C LEU A 314 -17.09 -47.31 -1.81
N LEU A 315 -17.24 -46.06 -1.34
CA LEU A 315 -18.54 -45.44 -1.13
C LEU A 315 -19.37 -45.35 -2.42
N ARG A 316 -18.72 -45.11 -3.56
CA ARG A 316 -19.38 -45.16 -4.87
C ARG A 316 -19.78 -46.57 -5.30
N ALA A 317 -19.00 -47.58 -4.95
CA ALA A 317 -19.34 -48.98 -5.23
C ALA A 317 -20.61 -49.40 -4.46
N VAL A 318 -20.83 -48.85 -3.27
CA VAL A 318 -22.04 -49.06 -2.45
C VAL A 318 -23.20 -48.09 -2.82
N GLY A 319 -23.07 -47.35 -3.93
CA GLY A 319 -24.17 -46.55 -4.50
C GLY A 319 -24.20 -45.06 -4.15
N ALA A 320 -23.16 -44.50 -3.53
CA ALA A 320 -23.11 -43.06 -3.27
C ALA A 320 -23.05 -42.23 -4.57
N SER A 321 -23.92 -41.23 -4.69
CA SER A 321 -23.95 -40.36 -5.87
C SER A 321 -22.78 -39.34 -5.89
N PRO A 322 -22.29 -38.90 -7.07
CA PRO A 322 -21.24 -37.88 -7.19
C PRO A 322 -21.61 -36.53 -6.56
N ARG A 323 -22.91 -36.20 -6.48
CA ARG A 323 -23.40 -34.98 -5.80
C ARG A 323 -23.34 -35.11 -4.28
N GLN A 324 -23.70 -36.26 -3.72
CA GLN A 324 -23.58 -36.52 -2.28
C GLN A 324 -22.12 -36.47 -1.83
N LEU A 325 -21.21 -37.04 -2.63
CA LEU A 325 -19.79 -37.07 -2.33
C LEU A 325 -19.14 -35.67 -2.37
N ARG A 326 -19.42 -34.87 -3.41
CA ARG A 326 -18.92 -33.48 -3.49
C ARG A 326 -19.47 -32.59 -2.37
N SER A 327 -20.73 -32.77 -1.99
CA SER A 327 -21.34 -32.05 -0.86
C SER A 327 -20.81 -32.50 0.51
N ALA A 328 -20.41 -33.78 0.65
CA ALA A 328 -19.72 -34.29 1.82
C ALA A 328 -18.35 -33.62 1.97
N ILE A 329 -17.51 -33.69 0.94
CA ILE A 329 -16.18 -33.08 0.90
C ILE A 329 -16.25 -31.57 1.14
N GLY A 330 -17.14 -30.86 0.46
CA GLY A 330 -17.27 -29.42 0.64
C GLY A 330 -17.76 -28.99 2.03
N ARG A 331 -18.47 -29.86 2.77
CA ARG A 331 -18.83 -29.59 4.19
C ARG A 331 -17.71 -29.95 5.14
N GLU A 332 -16.93 -30.98 4.82
CA GLU A 332 -15.74 -31.32 5.58
C GLU A 332 -14.69 -30.21 5.48
N ALA A 333 -14.35 -29.80 4.26
CA ALA A 333 -13.47 -28.67 4.00
C ALA A 333 -13.98 -27.40 4.67
N GLY A 334 -15.28 -27.08 4.57
CA GLY A 334 -15.86 -25.91 5.25
C GLY A 334 -15.68 -25.93 6.77
N ARG A 335 -15.83 -27.09 7.43
CA ARG A 335 -15.61 -27.20 8.89
C ARG A 335 -14.15 -27.03 9.26
N VAL A 336 -13.25 -27.63 8.48
CA VAL A 336 -11.81 -27.53 8.72
C VAL A 336 -11.33 -26.10 8.49
N SER A 337 -11.78 -25.47 7.41
CA SER A 337 -11.44 -24.08 7.10
C SER A 337 -12.04 -23.10 8.09
N ALA A 338 -13.18 -23.40 8.73
CA ALA A 338 -13.70 -22.58 9.82
C ALA A 338 -12.77 -22.61 11.05
N ALA A 339 -12.26 -23.78 11.44
CA ALA A 339 -11.27 -23.88 12.52
C ALA A 339 -9.95 -23.18 12.15
N ALA A 340 -9.49 -23.35 10.90
CA ALA A 340 -8.31 -22.68 10.39
C ALA A 340 -8.47 -21.17 10.30
N ALA A 341 -9.66 -20.67 9.96
CA ALA A 341 -9.98 -19.24 9.91
C ALA A 341 -9.89 -18.58 11.27
N LEU A 342 -10.28 -19.27 12.35
CA LEU A 342 -10.11 -18.77 13.72
C LEU A 342 -8.63 -18.64 14.09
N LEU A 343 -7.84 -19.70 13.88
CA LEU A 343 -6.41 -19.69 14.15
C LEU A 343 -5.67 -18.65 13.31
N GLY A 344 -6.00 -18.56 12.02
CA GLY A 344 -5.44 -17.59 11.10
C GLY A 344 -5.85 -16.16 11.45
N GLY A 345 -7.10 -15.93 11.84
CA GLY A 345 -7.57 -14.62 12.30
C GLY A 345 -6.82 -14.12 13.54
N ILE A 346 -6.55 -15.01 14.50
CA ILE A 346 -5.70 -14.68 15.67
C ILE A 346 -4.28 -14.34 15.21
N GLY A 347 -3.72 -15.11 14.27
CA GLY A 347 -2.39 -14.86 13.70
C GLY A 347 -2.29 -13.61 12.81
N ALA A 348 -3.41 -13.11 12.28
CA ALA A 348 -3.44 -11.95 11.39
C ALA A 348 -3.01 -10.65 12.10
N VAL A 349 -3.41 -10.47 13.37
CA VAL A 349 -3.11 -9.26 14.13
C VAL A 349 -1.61 -9.11 14.43
N PRO A 350 -0.89 -10.08 15.03
CA PRO A 350 0.54 -9.94 15.29
C PRO A 350 1.34 -9.84 13.98
N LEU A 351 0.93 -10.56 12.94
CA LEU A 351 1.57 -10.46 11.63
C LEU A 351 1.34 -9.08 10.98
N GLY A 352 0.12 -8.54 11.09
CA GLY A 352 -0.23 -7.20 10.62
C GLY A 352 0.53 -6.10 11.37
N LEU A 353 0.72 -6.26 12.69
CA LEU A 353 1.55 -5.36 13.51
C LEU A 353 3.02 -5.42 13.11
N ALA A 354 3.57 -6.62 12.86
CA ALA A 354 4.93 -6.80 12.38
C ALA A 354 5.13 -6.19 10.98
N MET A 355 4.17 -6.36 10.07
CA MET A 355 4.20 -5.70 8.77
C MET A 355 4.12 -4.18 8.94
N ARG A 356 3.21 -3.68 9.80
CA ARG A 356 3.09 -2.25 10.09
C ARG A 356 4.41 -1.66 10.59
N SER A 357 5.15 -2.33 11.47
CA SER A 357 6.43 -1.80 11.96
C SER A 357 7.49 -1.67 10.87
N LEU A 358 7.37 -2.43 9.77
CA LEU A 358 8.26 -2.33 8.61
C LEU A 358 7.83 -1.23 7.62
N LEU A 359 6.55 -0.83 7.64
CA LEU A 359 5.98 0.14 6.69
C LEU A 359 5.74 1.52 7.30
N THR A 360 5.67 1.63 8.62
CA THR A 360 5.43 2.91 9.30
C THR A 360 6.66 3.81 9.11
N THR A 361 6.42 5.05 8.72
CA THR A 361 7.47 6.07 8.57
C THR A 361 7.06 7.32 9.35
N GLU A 362 8.03 8.11 9.80
CA GLU A 362 7.78 9.41 10.46
C GLU A 362 6.81 10.33 9.71
N PRO A 363 6.92 10.52 8.37
CA PRO A 363 6.00 11.40 7.64
C PRO A 363 4.56 10.87 7.56
N LEU A 364 4.33 9.56 7.71
CA LEU A 364 3.01 8.95 7.63
C LEU A 364 2.88 7.81 8.66
N PRO A 365 2.58 8.14 9.93
CA PRO A 365 2.36 7.14 10.95
C PRO A 365 1.11 6.33 10.60
N LEU A 366 1.22 5.01 10.70
CA LEU A 366 0.12 4.08 10.44
C LEU A 366 -0.72 3.91 11.71
N PRO A 367 -1.94 4.47 11.84
CA PRO A 367 -2.73 4.36 13.06
C PRO A 367 -3.30 2.96 13.23
N VAL A 368 -3.54 2.54 14.48
CA VAL A 368 -4.25 1.29 14.80
C VAL A 368 -5.53 1.62 15.58
N PRO A 369 -6.62 2.00 14.90
CA PRO A 369 -7.91 2.16 15.55
C PRO A 369 -8.34 0.87 16.26
N TRP A 370 -9.09 1.00 17.36
CA TRP A 370 -9.55 -0.15 18.16
C TRP A 370 -10.35 -1.19 17.36
N TRP A 371 -11.06 -0.76 16.30
CA TRP A 371 -11.86 -1.62 15.43
C TRP A 371 -11.02 -2.36 14.37
N LEU A 372 -9.79 -1.91 14.10
CA LEU A 372 -8.98 -2.42 13.00
C LEU A 372 -8.44 -3.85 13.25
N PRO A 373 -7.86 -4.19 14.42
CA PRO A 373 -7.46 -5.56 14.72
C PRO A 373 -8.60 -6.59 14.53
N PRO A 374 -9.79 -6.44 15.14
CA PRO A 374 -10.87 -7.41 14.93
C PRO A 374 -11.39 -7.42 13.49
N ALA A 375 -11.50 -6.27 12.82
CA ALA A 375 -11.92 -6.22 11.41
C ALA A 375 -10.96 -6.96 10.48
N SER A 376 -9.64 -6.83 10.70
CA SER A 376 -8.62 -7.51 9.90
C SER A 376 -8.64 -9.04 10.08
N ALA A 377 -8.79 -9.50 11.32
CA ALA A 377 -8.92 -10.92 11.67
C ALA A 377 -10.17 -11.53 11.03
N LEU A 378 -11.30 -10.81 11.10
CA LEU A 378 -12.55 -11.21 10.47
C LEU A 378 -12.44 -11.27 8.95
N THR A 379 -11.77 -10.30 8.32
CA THR A 379 -11.61 -10.24 6.86
C THR A 379 -10.86 -11.46 6.32
N GLY A 380 -9.70 -11.78 6.90
CA GLY A 380 -8.91 -12.96 6.51
C GLY A 380 -9.66 -14.28 6.74
N GLY A 381 -10.30 -14.42 7.90
CA GLY A 381 -11.07 -15.62 8.23
C GLY A 381 -12.32 -15.80 7.35
N LEU A 382 -13.07 -14.72 7.10
CA LEU A 382 -14.30 -14.75 6.29
C LEU A 382 -14.00 -15.08 4.83
N LEU A 383 -13.00 -14.43 4.22
CA LEU A 383 -12.61 -14.69 2.84
C LEU A 383 -12.25 -16.17 2.64
N VAL A 384 -11.45 -16.72 3.54
CA VAL A 384 -11.04 -18.12 3.49
C VAL A 384 -12.22 -19.07 3.73
N ALA A 385 -13.10 -18.79 4.69
CA ALA A 385 -14.28 -19.60 4.95
C ALA A 385 -15.26 -19.64 3.76
N LEU A 386 -15.45 -18.51 3.08
CA LEU A 386 -16.30 -18.38 1.90
C LEU A 386 -15.73 -19.14 0.70
N LEU A 387 -14.40 -19.08 0.50
CA LEU A 387 -13.73 -19.65 -0.66
C LEU A 387 -13.39 -21.14 -0.51
N ALA A 388 -13.20 -21.63 0.72
CA ALA A 388 -12.82 -23.03 0.98
C ALA A 388 -13.81 -24.05 0.39
N ARG A 389 -15.12 -23.80 0.57
CA ARG A 389 -16.18 -24.69 0.10
C ARG A 389 -16.24 -24.81 -1.43
N PRO A 390 -16.35 -23.73 -2.22
CA PRO A 390 -16.36 -23.83 -3.68
C PRO A 390 -15.06 -24.42 -4.23
N VAL A 391 -13.90 -24.05 -3.66
CA VAL A 391 -12.60 -24.61 -4.05
C VAL A 391 -12.56 -26.13 -3.82
N ALA A 392 -13.00 -26.60 -2.65
CA ALA A 392 -13.05 -28.04 -2.35
C ALA A 392 -14.01 -28.81 -3.29
N MET A 393 -15.14 -28.20 -3.65
CA MET A 393 -16.08 -28.81 -4.60
C MET A 393 -15.51 -28.91 -6.01
N LEU A 394 -14.76 -27.89 -6.45
CA LEU A 394 -14.05 -27.90 -7.73
C LEU A 394 -12.99 -29.00 -7.74
N ALA A 395 -12.16 -29.07 -6.70
CA ALA A 395 -11.12 -30.08 -6.55
C ALA A 395 -11.71 -31.51 -6.54
N ALA A 396 -12.84 -31.73 -5.86
CA ALA A 396 -13.51 -33.03 -5.82
C ALA A 396 -14.13 -33.44 -7.17
N ARG A 397 -14.31 -32.52 -8.14
CA ARG A 397 -14.95 -32.81 -9.43
C ARG A 397 -14.13 -33.78 -10.29
N SER A 398 -12.80 -33.67 -10.27
CA SER A 398 -11.93 -34.56 -11.06
C SER A 398 -12.00 -36.00 -10.57
N ILE A 399 -11.98 -36.19 -9.24
CA ILE A 399 -11.95 -37.50 -8.59
C ILE A 399 -13.33 -38.18 -8.68
N THR A 400 -14.42 -37.43 -8.46
CA THR A 400 -15.80 -37.94 -8.57
C THR A 400 -16.23 -38.29 -10.00
N ARG A 401 -15.39 -38.03 -11.01
CA ARG A 401 -15.64 -38.45 -12.40
C ARG A 401 -14.94 -39.76 -12.77
N LEU A 402 -14.01 -40.26 -11.95
CA LEU A 402 -13.33 -41.53 -12.20
C LEU A 402 -14.30 -42.71 -12.02
N ARG A 403 -14.20 -43.72 -12.90
CA ARG A 403 -15.04 -44.93 -12.85
C ARG A 403 -14.64 -45.80 -11.64
N PRO A 404 -15.59 -46.37 -10.86
CA PRO A 404 -15.28 -47.15 -9.66
C PRO A 404 -14.33 -48.33 -9.89
N ALA A 405 -14.47 -49.04 -11.01
CA ALA A 405 -13.59 -50.15 -11.40
C ALA A 405 -12.14 -49.70 -11.64
N ALA A 406 -11.95 -48.50 -12.18
CA ALA A 406 -10.62 -47.92 -12.38
C ALA A 406 -9.97 -47.50 -11.05
N ALA A 407 -10.74 -47.16 -10.01
CA ALA A 407 -10.18 -46.74 -8.73
C ALA A 407 -9.76 -47.92 -7.82
N LEU A 408 -10.39 -49.09 -7.96
CA LEU A 408 -9.97 -50.34 -7.31
C LEU A 408 -8.79 -50.99 -8.05
N GLY A 409 -8.73 -50.87 -9.38
CA GLY A 409 -7.57 -51.27 -10.19
C GLY A 409 -6.38 -50.30 -10.06
N ALA A 410 -6.62 -48.99 -9.96
CA ALA A 410 -5.59 -47.96 -9.80
C ALA A 410 -4.96 -47.91 -8.40
N ALA A 411 -5.50 -48.66 -7.43
CA ALA A 411 -4.76 -48.97 -6.21
C ALA A 411 -3.55 -49.89 -6.48
N ARG A 412 -3.46 -50.51 -7.67
CA ARG A 412 -2.33 -51.33 -8.16
C ARG A 412 -1.77 -50.94 -9.53
N ALA A 413 -2.46 -50.12 -10.34
CA ALA A 413 -2.02 -49.70 -11.67
C ALA A 413 -1.89 -48.18 -11.79
N ASP A 414 -0.71 -47.73 -12.22
CA ASP A 414 -0.36 -46.32 -12.37
C ASP A 414 -1.14 -45.60 -13.49
N GLU A 415 -1.43 -44.33 -13.18
CA GLU A 415 -1.83 -43.17 -13.99
C GLU A 415 -3.26 -43.00 -14.56
N PRO A 416 -4.03 -42.01 -14.05
CA PRO A 416 -5.11 -41.33 -14.76
C PRO A 416 -4.63 -40.56 -16.02
N SER A 417 -5.53 -40.32 -16.99
CA SER A 417 -5.27 -39.66 -18.29
C SER A 417 -4.53 -38.31 -18.24
N GLU A 418 -3.87 -37.95 -19.35
CA GLU A 418 -3.14 -36.70 -19.62
C GLU A 418 -3.87 -35.43 -19.16
N PRO A 419 -3.16 -34.34 -18.80
CA PRO A 419 -3.80 -33.04 -18.55
C PRO A 419 -4.68 -32.68 -19.75
N GLY A 420 -5.97 -32.44 -19.48
CA GLY A 420 -6.94 -32.15 -20.55
C GLY A 420 -6.44 -31.00 -21.44
N ARG A 421 -6.55 -31.17 -22.76
CA ARG A 421 -6.03 -30.24 -23.78
C ARG A 421 -6.35 -28.77 -23.46
N PHE A 422 -7.55 -28.50 -22.94
CA PHE A 422 -7.97 -27.18 -22.48
C PHE A 422 -7.02 -26.53 -21.46
N ARG A 423 -6.58 -27.27 -20.42
CA ARG A 423 -5.68 -26.74 -19.37
C ARG A 423 -4.33 -26.35 -19.95
N THR A 424 -3.81 -27.18 -20.86
CA THR A 424 -2.56 -26.89 -21.57
C THR A 424 -2.71 -25.66 -22.45
N VAL A 425 -3.73 -25.60 -23.30
CA VAL A 425 -3.94 -24.48 -24.21
C VAL A 425 -4.12 -23.19 -23.42
N ALA A 426 -4.96 -23.19 -22.38
CA ALA A 426 -5.16 -22.04 -21.50
C ALA A 426 -3.84 -21.61 -20.83
N GLY A 427 -3.02 -22.55 -20.35
CA GLY A 427 -1.71 -22.24 -19.77
C GLY A 427 -0.73 -21.63 -20.78
N VAL A 428 -0.67 -22.16 -22.00
CA VAL A 428 0.20 -21.62 -23.07
C VAL A 428 -0.27 -20.24 -23.51
N VAL A 429 -1.58 -20.04 -23.67
CA VAL A 429 -2.16 -18.73 -24.01
C VAL A 429 -1.86 -17.71 -22.92
N LEU A 430 -2.00 -18.06 -21.64
CA LEU A 430 -1.67 -17.16 -20.54
C LEU A 430 -0.16 -16.89 -20.43
N ALA A 431 0.70 -17.87 -20.72
CA ALA A 431 2.14 -17.66 -20.78
C ALA A 431 2.50 -16.67 -21.89
N PHE A 432 1.91 -16.84 -23.08
CA PHE A 432 2.10 -15.93 -24.20
C PHE A 432 1.57 -14.53 -23.88
N ALA A 433 0.38 -14.42 -23.30
CA ALA A 433 -0.19 -13.16 -22.87
C ALA A 433 0.70 -12.46 -21.82
N GLY A 434 1.25 -13.21 -20.87
CA GLY A 434 2.13 -12.65 -19.84
C GLY A 434 3.48 -12.19 -20.36
N ILE A 435 4.12 -12.97 -21.24
CA ILE A 435 5.35 -12.57 -21.92
C ILE A 435 5.10 -11.33 -22.80
N SER A 436 3.97 -11.31 -23.52
CA SER A 436 3.59 -10.16 -24.34
C SER A 436 3.33 -8.91 -23.48
N SER A 437 2.62 -9.06 -22.36
CA SER A 437 2.36 -7.98 -21.41
C SER A 437 3.66 -7.45 -20.78
N ALA A 438 4.63 -8.33 -20.49
CA ALA A 438 5.95 -7.93 -20.03
C ALA A 438 6.72 -7.15 -21.11
N GLY A 439 6.63 -7.59 -22.37
CA GLY A 439 7.20 -6.86 -23.51
C GLY A 439 6.54 -5.50 -23.75
N VAL A 440 5.21 -5.40 -23.60
CA VAL A 440 4.50 -4.11 -23.66
C VAL A 440 4.95 -3.22 -22.50
N ALA A 441 5.14 -3.76 -21.31
CA ALA A 441 5.59 -3.00 -20.14
C ALA A 441 6.95 -2.30 -20.37
N THR A 442 7.85 -2.85 -21.19
CA THR A 442 9.15 -2.21 -21.49
C THR A 442 9.03 -1.04 -22.48
N THR A 443 7.92 -0.97 -23.23
CA THR A 443 7.65 0.10 -24.21
C THR A 443 6.78 1.23 -23.64
N GLN A 444 6.23 1.03 -22.45
CA GLN A 444 5.32 1.96 -21.78
C GLN A 444 6.02 2.64 -20.60
N SER A 445 5.46 3.74 -20.13
CA SER A 445 5.91 4.44 -18.92
C SER A 445 4.76 4.68 -17.95
N GLY A 446 5.09 4.98 -16.69
CA GLY A 446 4.12 5.32 -15.65
C GLY A 446 3.14 4.18 -15.30
N GLN A 447 1.89 4.54 -15.00
CA GLN A 447 0.87 3.58 -14.55
C GLN A 447 0.53 2.50 -15.59
N ALA A 448 0.68 2.79 -16.88
CA ALA A 448 0.44 1.80 -17.94
C ALA A 448 1.49 0.67 -17.90
N ALA A 449 2.77 1.02 -17.68
CA ALA A 449 3.83 0.05 -17.47
C ALA A 449 3.60 -0.78 -16.20
N GLY A 450 3.18 -0.12 -15.10
CA GLY A 450 2.84 -0.79 -13.86
C GLY A 450 1.69 -1.80 -14.01
N ALA A 451 0.61 -1.39 -14.68
CA ALA A 451 -0.52 -2.27 -14.97
C ALA A 451 -0.13 -3.45 -15.87
N ALA A 452 0.68 -3.21 -16.91
CA ALA A 452 1.19 -4.26 -17.79
C ALA A 452 2.14 -5.23 -17.07
N ALA A 453 2.98 -4.72 -16.16
CA ALA A 453 3.86 -5.55 -15.32
C ALA A 453 3.06 -6.41 -14.33
N SER A 454 2.07 -5.85 -13.64
CA SER A 454 1.17 -6.61 -12.76
C SER A 454 0.35 -7.65 -13.53
N GLY A 455 -0.16 -7.29 -14.71
CA GLY A 455 -0.85 -8.20 -15.62
C GLY A 455 0.05 -9.35 -16.09
N ALA A 456 1.31 -9.05 -16.41
CA ALA A 456 2.32 -10.04 -16.76
C ALA A 456 2.60 -10.99 -15.58
N ALA A 457 2.79 -10.46 -14.38
CA ALA A 457 3.01 -11.26 -13.18
C ALA A 457 1.83 -12.20 -12.91
N MET A 458 0.59 -11.69 -12.90
CA MET A 458 -0.60 -12.52 -12.65
C MET A 458 -0.77 -13.61 -13.72
N SER A 459 -0.68 -13.26 -15.00
CA SER A 459 -0.85 -14.21 -16.09
C SER A 459 0.24 -15.29 -16.10
N LEU A 460 1.50 -14.93 -15.85
CA LEU A 460 2.61 -15.89 -15.76
C LEU A 460 2.47 -16.81 -14.54
N VAL A 461 2.05 -16.28 -13.39
CA VAL A 461 1.79 -17.08 -12.18
C VAL A 461 0.67 -18.10 -12.44
N ILE A 462 -0.43 -17.69 -13.09
CA ILE A 462 -1.51 -18.60 -13.49
C ILE A 462 -1.01 -19.60 -14.54
N ALA A 463 -0.22 -19.17 -15.51
CA ALA A 463 0.35 -20.04 -16.54
C ALA A 463 1.22 -21.14 -15.90
N VAL A 464 2.11 -20.78 -14.98
CA VAL A 464 2.93 -21.72 -14.20
C VAL A 464 2.06 -22.70 -13.42
N ALA A 465 0.99 -22.22 -12.77
CA ALA A 465 0.06 -23.09 -12.06
C ALA A 465 -0.62 -24.12 -12.99
N LEU A 466 -1.00 -23.71 -14.21
CA LEU A 466 -1.65 -24.59 -15.20
C LEU A 466 -0.66 -25.55 -15.86
N LEU A 467 0.53 -25.07 -16.21
CA LEU A 467 1.61 -25.79 -16.89
C LEU A 467 2.51 -26.59 -15.94
N GLY A 468 2.34 -26.46 -14.62
CA GLY A 468 3.16 -27.09 -13.57
C GLY A 468 3.62 -28.52 -13.88
N PRO A 469 2.72 -29.45 -14.26
CA PRO A 469 3.12 -30.82 -14.62
C PRO A 469 4.07 -30.95 -15.81
N ARG A 470 3.95 -30.06 -16.81
CA ARG A 470 4.88 -30.03 -17.95
C ARG A 470 6.19 -29.37 -17.57
N ILE A 471 6.14 -28.27 -16.81
CA ILE A 471 7.34 -27.58 -16.31
C ILE A 471 8.18 -28.55 -15.48
N SER A 472 7.57 -29.28 -14.54
CA SER A 472 8.28 -30.29 -13.74
C SER A 472 8.86 -31.42 -14.59
N ARG A 473 8.14 -31.90 -15.62
CA ARG A 473 8.65 -32.93 -16.53
C ARG A 473 9.87 -32.45 -17.31
N ILE A 474 9.82 -31.24 -17.85
CA ILE A 474 10.94 -30.62 -18.57
C ILE A 474 12.12 -30.42 -17.62
N ALA A 475 11.87 -29.85 -16.44
CA ALA A 475 12.91 -29.61 -15.43
C ALA A 475 13.60 -30.92 -15.01
N LEU A 476 12.84 -31.99 -14.74
CA LEU A 476 13.40 -33.30 -14.40
C LEU A 476 14.19 -33.92 -15.56
N GLY A 477 13.77 -33.73 -16.82
CA GLY A 477 14.53 -34.18 -17.98
C GLY A 477 15.86 -33.42 -18.16
N VAL A 478 15.87 -32.12 -17.86
CA VAL A 478 17.07 -31.28 -17.94
C VAL A 478 18.02 -31.58 -16.77
N LEU A 479 17.52 -31.64 -15.54
CA LEU A 479 18.31 -31.96 -14.33
C LEU A 479 18.72 -33.43 -14.22
N GLY A 480 17.98 -34.34 -14.84
CA GLY A 480 18.29 -35.77 -14.85
C GLY A 480 19.67 -36.04 -15.46
N ARG A 481 20.04 -35.30 -16.51
CA ARG A 481 21.34 -35.44 -17.20
C ARG A 481 22.55 -35.20 -16.29
N PRO A 482 22.66 -34.07 -15.55
CA PRO A 482 23.75 -33.87 -14.59
C PRO A 482 23.65 -34.80 -13.37
N LEU A 483 22.44 -35.11 -12.87
CA LEU A 483 22.25 -36.05 -11.75
C LEU A 483 22.82 -37.44 -12.05
N ARG A 484 22.63 -37.94 -13.27
CA ARG A 484 23.23 -39.21 -13.72
C ARG A 484 24.75 -39.14 -13.83
N ARG A 485 25.29 -38.00 -14.27
CA ARG A 485 26.74 -37.82 -14.44
C ARG A 485 27.48 -37.72 -13.12
N VAL A 486 26.90 -37.04 -12.13
CA VAL A 486 27.56 -36.81 -10.82
C VAL A 486 27.27 -37.95 -9.83
N GLY A 487 26.05 -38.52 -9.86
CA GLY A 487 25.59 -39.50 -8.87
C GLY A 487 25.75 -40.98 -9.26
N GLY A 488 26.34 -41.29 -10.43
CA GLY A 488 26.53 -42.66 -10.91
C GLY A 488 25.23 -43.49 -10.91
N VAL A 489 25.26 -44.69 -10.33
CA VAL A 489 24.12 -45.62 -10.26
C VAL A 489 22.97 -45.04 -9.42
N SER A 490 23.27 -44.41 -8.29
CA SER A 490 22.25 -43.77 -7.44
C SER A 490 21.57 -42.60 -8.14
N GLY A 491 22.33 -41.81 -8.91
CA GLY A 491 21.80 -40.73 -9.75
C GLY A 491 20.90 -41.24 -10.87
N PHE A 492 21.26 -42.36 -11.50
CA PHE A 492 20.43 -43.04 -12.49
C PHE A 492 19.12 -43.58 -11.90
N LEU A 493 19.19 -44.23 -10.73
CA LEU A 493 17.99 -44.73 -10.04
C LEU A 493 17.09 -43.58 -9.57
N ALA A 494 17.66 -42.47 -9.08
CA ALA A 494 16.90 -41.29 -8.70
C ALA A 494 16.19 -40.63 -9.89
N GLU A 495 16.86 -40.51 -11.04
CA GLU A 495 16.24 -40.02 -12.28
C GLU A 495 15.11 -40.93 -12.76
N ARG A 496 15.32 -42.25 -12.77
CA ARG A 496 14.29 -43.22 -13.16
C ARG A 496 13.11 -43.23 -12.20
N ALA A 497 13.35 -43.11 -10.89
CA ALA A 497 12.29 -42.96 -9.90
C ALA A 497 11.51 -41.65 -10.06
N ALA A 498 12.21 -40.54 -10.34
CA ALA A 498 11.59 -39.23 -10.55
C ALA A 498 10.80 -39.16 -11.87
N SER A 499 11.31 -39.78 -12.94
CA SER A 499 10.60 -39.87 -14.22
C SER A 499 9.37 -40.79 -14.11
N ALA A 500 9.47 -41.91 -13.40
CA ALA A 500 8.32 -42.80 -13.13
C ALA A 500 7.21 -42.11 -12.33
N HIS A 501 7.56 -41.24 -11.37
CA HIS A 501 6.59 -40.55 -10.51
C HIS A 501 6.42 -39.06 -10.83
N THR A 502 6.71 -38.64 -12.07
CA THR A 502 6.76 -37.22 -12.46
C THR A 502 5.46 -36.47 -12.14
N ARG A 503 4.30 -37.11 -12.24
CA ARG A 503 3.01 -36.45 -11.99
C ARG A 503 2.70 -36.26 -10.51
N ARG A 504 3.11 -37.22 -9.67
CA ARG A 504 3.01 -37.10 -8.20
C ARG A 504 3.96 -36.02 -7.70
N LEU A 505 5.19 -35.99 -8.22
CA LEU A 505 6.17 -34.95 -7.96
C LEU A 505 5.70 -33.58 -8.46
N ALA A 506 5.15 -33.48 -9.67
CA ALA A 506 4.59 -32.25 -10.21
C ALA A 506 3.48 -31.64 -9.35
N THR A 507 2.59 -32.48 -8.79
CA THR A 507 1.51 -32.01 -7.92
C THR A 507 2.07 -31.39 -6.63
N ALA A 508 3.17 -31.94 -6.11
CA ALA A 508 3.87 -31.40 -4.95
C ALA A 508 4.76 -30.19 -5.29
N PHE A 509 5.36 -30.13 -6.48
CA PHE A 509 6.24 -29.05 -6.90
C PHE A 509 5.49 -27.81 -7.37
N THR A 510 4.28 -27.94 -7.93
CA THR A 510 3.54 -26.79 -8.48
C THR A 510 3.34 -25.66 -7.45
N PRO A 511 2.93 -25.92 -6.19
CA PRO A 511 2.83 -24.88 -5.17
C PRO A 511 4.19 -24.26 -4.80
N ILE A 512 5.25 -25.06 -4.75
CA ILE A 512 6.60 -24.59 -4.44
C ILE A 512 7.09 -23.64 -5.55
N VAL A 513 6.99 -24.06 -6.81
CA VAL A 513 7.36 -23.23 -7.97
C VAL A 513 6.56 -21.93 -7.99
N LEU A 514 5.26 -22.01 -7.69
CA LEU A 514 4.39 -20.83 -7.62
C LEU A 514 4.84 -19.83 -6.56
N VAL A 515 5.12 -20.31 -5.34
CA VAL A 515 5.57 -19.46 -4.22
C VAL A 515 6.94 -18.87 -4.52
N VAL A 516 7.89 -19.68 -5.01
CA VAL A 516 9.23 -19.20 -5.37
C VAL A 516 9.16 -18.16 -6.47
N ALA A 517 8.42 -18.42 -7.55
CA ALA A 517 8.24 -17.45 -8.64
C ALA A 517 7.63 -16.14 -8.14
N PHE A 518 6.58 -16.22 -7.31
CA PHE A 518 5.97 -15.05 -6.68
C PHE A 518 6.96 -14.26 -5.84
N VAL A 519 7.68 -14.93 -4.94
CA VAL A 519 8.67 -14.29 -4.05
C VAL A 519 9.78 -13.64 -4.87
N CYS A 520 10.31 -14.30 -5.90
CA CYS A 520 11.34 -13.73 -6.76
C CYS A 520 10.85 -12.47 -7.50
N VAL A 521 9.65 -12.51 -8.10
CA VAL A 521 9.06 -11.34 -8.78
C VAL A 521 8.86 -10.20 -7.79
N GLN A 522 8.32 -10.49 -6.60
CA GLN A 522 7.99 -9.46 -5.63
C GLN A 522 9.22 -8.83 -4.97
N LEU A 523 10.25 -9.63 -4.67
CA LEU A 523 11.53 -9.13 -4.13
C LEU A 523 12.32 -8.34 -5.17
N ALA A 524 12.23 -8.68 -6.45
CA ALA A 524 12.91 -7.93 -7.51
C ALA A 524 12.22 -6.59 -7.83
N SER A 525 10.90 -6.48 -7.61
CA SER A 525 10.11 -5.30 -8.00
C SER A 525 10.62 -4.00 -7.36
N GLY A 526 10.86 -3.99 -6.05
CA GLY A 526 11.30 -2.79 -5.31
C GLY A 526 12.65 -2.24 -5.79
N PRO A 527 13.74 -3.03 -5.72
CA PRO A 527 15.06 -2.61 -6.20
C PRO A 527 15.08 -2.24 -7.69
N THR A 528 14.20 -2.83 -8.50
CA THR A 528 14.08 -2.49 -9.92
C THR A 528 13.45 -1.10 -10.10
N MET A 529 12.36 -0.81 -9.38
CA MET A 529 11.74 0.52 -9.39
C MET A 529 12.69 1.59 -8.85
N GLU A 530 13.42 1.29 -7.77
CA GLU A 530 14.39 2.22 -7.17
C GLU A 530 15.54 2.55 -8.13
N ARG A 531 16.14 1.54 -8.77
CA ARG A 531 17.17 1.77 -9.79
C ARG A 531 16.64 2.55 -11.00
N ALA A 532 15.43 2.24 -11.47
CA ALA A 532 14.81 2.95 -12.57
C ALA A 532 14.53 4.41 -12.22
N ALA A 533 13.98 4.67 -11.03
CA ALA A 533 13.74 6.01 -10.51
C ALA A 533 15.05 6.80 -10.36
N GLY A 534 16.12 6.15 -9.84
CA GLY A 534 17.44 6.76 -9.75
C GLY A 534 18.02 7.16 -11.11
N GLN A 535 17.94 6.27 -12.11
CA GLN A 535 18.36 6.58 -13.47
C GLN A 535 17.55 7.72 -14.10
N GLN A 536 16.24 7.72 -13.89
CA GLN A 536 15.34 8.75 -14.39
C GLN A 536 15.60 10.10 -13.71
N ALA A 537 15.82 10.12 -12.39
CA ALA A 537 16.21 11.31 -11.65
C ALA A 537 17.57 11.84 -12.12
N SER A 538 18.57 10.99 -12.30
CA SER A 538 19.88 11.41 -12.83
C SER A 538 19.79 11.96 -14.26
N ALA A 539 18.90 11.42 -15.10
CA ALA A 539 18.69 11.92 -16.45
C ALA A 539 17.95 13.27 -16.45
N ALA A 540 16.97 13.44 -15.54
CA ALA A 540 16.18 14.66 -15.42
C ALA A 540 16.95 15.81 -14.73
N LEU A 541 17.83 15.50 -13.77
CA LEU A 541 18.63 16.46 -13.02
C LEU A 541 19.98 16.77 -13.71
N ARG A 542 20.10 16.57 -15.02
CA ARG A 542 21.26 17.04 -15.78
C ARG A 542 21.19 18.55 -15.90
N ALA A 543 22.04 19.24 -15.14
CA ALA A 543 22.25 20.68 -15.25
C ALA A 543 23.68 20.94 -15.73
N ASP A 544 23.85 21.92 -16.61
CA ASP A 544 25.18 22.36 -17.07
C ASP A 544 25.95 23.10 -15.95
N LEU A 545 25.23 23.76 -15.04
CA LEU A 545 25.75 24.43 -13.85
C LEU A 545 24.82 24.19 -12.65
N VAL A 546 25.41 23.97 -11.48
CA VAL A 546 24.70 23.89 -10.20
C VAL A 546 25.16 25.05 -9.32
N ALA A 547 24.26 26.00 -9.05
CA ALA A 547 24.50 27.06 -8.08
C ALA A 547 24.05 26.57 -6.69
N THR A 548 24.96 26.52 -5.72
CA THR A 548 24.64 26.17 -4.33
C THR A 548 24.80 27.41 -3.44
N GLY A 549 23.74 27.74 -2.70
CA GLY A 549 23.76 28.79 -1.68
C GLY A 549 24.07 28.20 -0.30
N GLY A 550 24.77 28.95 0.55
CA GLY A 550 25.01 28.54 1.93
C GLY A 550 23.73 28.58 2.76
N GLY A 551 23.17 27.41 3.10
CA GLY A 551 22.19 27.16 4.18
C GLY A 551 20.78 27.76 4.05
N ALA A 552 20.61 28.92 3.42
CA ALA A 552 19.35 29.70 3.41
C ALA A 552 18.96 30.21 2.00
N GLY A 553 19.28 29.43 0.97
CA GLY A 553 18.94 29.72 -0.42
C GLY A 553 19.98 30.54 -1.18
N LEU A 554 19.68 30.81 -2.44
CA LEU A 554 20.43 31.71 -3.32
C LEU A 554 19.85 33.12 -3.24
N PRO A 555 20.63 34.19 -3.46
CA PRO A 555 20.11 35.55 -3.54
C PRO A 555 19.10 35.72 -4.68
N ALA A 556 18.09 36.59 -4.50
CA ALA A 556 17.06 36.89 -5.51
C ALA A 556 17.58 37.29 -6.91
N GLY A 557 18.86 37.64 -7.06
CA GLY A 557 19.50 37.95 -8.36
C GLY A 557 20.36 36.84 -8.96
N ALA A 558 20.35 35.63 -8.39
CA ALA A 558 21.19 34.50 -8.85
C ALA A 558 20.51 33.59 -9.89
N ALA A 559 19.22 33.78 -10.15
CA ALA A 559 18.42 33.00 -11.10
C ALA A 559 18.56 33.51 -12.55
#